data_AF-A0A4R1PVR6-F1
#
_entry.id   AF-A0A4R1PVR6-F1
#
_cell.length_a   1.000
_cell.length_b   1.000
_cell.length_c   1.000
_cell.angle_alpha   90.00
_cell.angle_beta   90.00
_cell.angle_gamma   90.00
#
_symmetry.space_group_name_H-M   'P 1'
#
loop_
_entity.id
_entity.type
_entity.pdbx_description
1 polymer ?
#
loop_
_entity_poly.entity_id
_entity_poly.type
_entity_poly.pdbx_seq_one_letter_code
_entity_poly.pdbx_strand_id
1 'polypeptide(L)'
;MRKLSILLALFICFNINLAFASTEQDILAEFKQLAKAHMESYKTDSREKITFAPKETIPGTKFITEARWIKDKYIVHEDYKIDVQKTNSLVSPYIGVLVFKLDRYVVTSYISKEDAEKKEYPPIDLRWQTEHKHTYAFQDGKWITTERKSRYPLMYDVPSMQEWKSCESDNTSCFEKPL
;
A
#
# COMPACT_ATOMS: atom_id res chain seq x y z
N MET A 1 -53.07 -7.87 -28.05
CA MET A 1 -51.82 -7.18 -27.65
C MET A 1 -51.39 -7.41 -26.19
N ARG A 2 -52.28 -7.76 -25.25
CA ARG A 2 -51.91 -8.08 -23.83
C ARG A 2 -50.97 -9.27 -23.62
N LYS A 3 -50.93 -10.25 -24.53
CA LYS A 3 -50.08 -11.45 -24.40
C LYS A 3 -48.61 -11.19 -24.76
N LEU A 4 -48.31 -10.11 -25.50
CA LEU A 4 -46.94 -9.78 -25.91
C LEU A 4 -46.15 -9.07 -24.78
N SER A 5 -46.85 -8.39 -23.86
CA SER A 5 -46.24 -7.68 -22.74
C SER A 5 -45.70 -8.61 -21.64
N ILE A 6 -46.22 -9.83 -21.52
CA ILE A 6 -45.80 -10.80 -20.48
C ILE A 6 -44.49 -11.51 -20.88
N LEU A 7 -44.26 -11.78 -22.18
CA LEU A 7 -43.02 -12.41 -22.65
C LEU A 7 -41.81 -11.47 -22.52
N LEU A 8 -41.98 -10.16 -22.70
CA LEU A 8 -40.89 -9.19 -22.58
C LEU A 8 -40.44 -8.99 -21.11
N ALA A 9 -41.36 -9.12 -20.15
CA ALA A 9 -41.04 -9.03 -18.72
C ALA A 9 -40.25 -10.26 -18.22
N LEU A 10 -40.51 -11.45 -18.76
CA LEU A 10 -39.77 -12.68 -18.41
C LEU A 10 -38.34 -12.69 -18.97
N PHE A 11 -38.09 -12.01 -20.09
CA PHE A 11 -36.75 -11.94 -20.70
C PHE A 11 -35.81 -10.99 -19.94
N ILE A 12 -36.35 -9.95 -19.29
CA ILE A 12 -35.54 -8.99 -18.51
C ILE A 12 -35.11 -9.60 -17.17
N CYS A 13 -35.92 -10.46 -16.55
CA CYS A 13 -35.57 -11.13 -15.29
C CYS A 13 -34.50 -12.23 -15.45
N PHE A 14 -34.29 -12.76 -16.66
CA PHE A 14 -33.31 -13.84 -16.91
C PHE A 14 -31.88 -13.32 -17.17
N ASN A 15 -31.70 -12.00 -17.34
CA ASN A 15 -30.40 -11.41 -17.70
C ASN A 15 -29.61 -10.83 -16.51
N ILE A 16 -30.09 -10.95 -15.27
CA ILE A 16 -29.50 -10.19 -14.14
C ILE A 16 -28.45 -10.96 -13.33
N ASN A 17 -28.19 -12.25 -13.58
CA ASN A 17 -27.21 -13.00 -12.78
C ASN A 17 -26.29 -13.91 -13.60
N LEU A 18 -25.68 -13.38 -14.66
CA LEU A 18 -24.41 -13.95 -15.14
C LEU A 18 -23.29 -13.42 -14.22
N ALA A 19 -23.27 -13.91 -12.98
CA ALA A 19 -22.02 -13.95 -12.23
C ALA A 19 -21.13 -14.94 -12.98
N PHE A 20 -20.36 -14.44 -13.94
CA PHE A 20 -19.31 -15.22 -14.57
C PHE A 20 -18.41 -15.70 -13.43
N ALA A 21 -18.42 -17.00 -13.17
CA ALA A 21 -17.48 -17.60 -12.25
C ALA A 21 -16.09 -17.37 -12.86
N SER A 22 -15.38 -16.35 -12.37
CA SER A 22 -13.99 -16.10 -12.76
C SER A 22 -13.21 -17.38 -12.55
N THR A 23 -12.46 -17.80 -13.58
CA THR A 23 -11.61 -18.98 -13.43
C THR A 23 -10.48 -18.66 -12.45
N GLU A 24 -9.88 -19.67 -11.84
CA GLU A 24 -8.72 -19.48 -10.97
C GLU A 24 -7.58 -18.73 -11.67
N GLN A 25 -7.43 -18.95 -12.98
CA GLN A 25 -6.47 -18.23 -13.81
C GLN A 25 -6.80 -16.74 -13.94
N ASP A 26 -8.09 -16.39 -14.06
CA ASP A 26 -8.54 -14.99 -14.12
C ASP A 26 -8.26 -14.28 -12.80
N ILE A 27 -8.57 -14.92 -11.67
CA ILE A 27 -8.30 -14.39 -10.32
C ILE A 27 -6.81 -14.08 -10.12
N LEU A 28 -5.94 -15.00 -10.55
CA LEU A 28 -4.50 -14.80 -10.48
C LEU A 28 -4.03 -13.66 -11.39
N ALA A 29 -4.59 -13.54 -12.60
CA ALA A 29 -4.26 -12.47 -13.53
C ALA A 29 -4.71 -11.10 -13.01
N GLU A 30 -5.91 -11.00 -12.44
CA GLU A 30 -6.42 -9.81 -11.78
C GLU A 30 -5.51 -9.36 -10.63
N PHE A 31 -5.07 -10.28 -9.78
CA PHE A 31 -4.16 -9.94 -8.68
C PHE A 31 -2.81 -9.44 -9.18
N LYS A 32 -2.25 -10.09 -10.21
CA LYS A 32 -1.02 -9.65 -10.88
C LYS A 32 -1.15 -8.24 -11.43
N GLN A 33 -2.28 -7.93 -12.05
CA GLN A 33 -2.56 -6.59 -12.58
C GLN A 33 -2.69 -5.56 -11.46
N LEU A 34 -3.40 -5.89 -10.38
CA LEU A 34 -3.52 -5.03 -9.20
C LEU A 34 -2.15 -4.73 -8.59
N ALA A 35 -1.33 -5.76 -8.37
CA ALA A 35 0.01 -5.61 -7.84
C ALA A 35 0.87 -4.74 -8.75
N LYS A 36 0.87 -5.01 -10.06
CA LYS A 36 1.61 -4.20 -11.04
C LYS A 36 1.16 -2.74 -11.01
N ALA A 37 -0.15 -2.47 -11.04
CA ALA A 37 -0.68 -1.11 -11.00
C ALA A 37 -0.27 -0.37 -9.71
N HIS A 38 -0.27 -1.07 -8.57
CA HIS A 38 0.22 -0.51 -7.32
C HIS A 38 1.71 -0.11 -7.40
N MET A 39 2.56 -0.99 -7.94
CA MET A 39 3.99 -0.69 -8.12
C MET A 39 4.22 0.46 -9.12
N GLU A 40 3.45 0.50 -10.21
CA GLU A 40 3.51 1.58 -11.20
C GLU A 40 3.06 2.92 -10.63
N SER A 41 2.12 2.93 -9.67
CA SER A 41 1.66 4.17 -9.03
C SER A 41 2.80 4.96 -8.37
N TYR A 42 3.80 4.26 -7.82
CA TYR A 42 4.99 4.90 -7.22
C TYR A 42 5.95 5.49 -8.26
N LYS A 43 5.93 4.98 -9.50
CA LYS A 43 6.75 5.51 -10.59
C LYS A 43 6.17 6.82 -11.12
N THR A 44 4.84 6.96 -11.08
CA THR A 44 4.13 8.18 -11.48
C THR A 44 4.00 9.19 -10.35
N ASP A 45 3.90 8.73 -9.10
CA ASP A 45 3.78 9.55 -7.91
C ASP A 45 4.68 8.98 -6.80
N SER A 46 5.80 9.64 -6.53
CA SER A 46 6.73 9.25 -5.45
C SER A 46 6.18 9.51 -4.05
N ARG A 47 4.90 9.92 -3.94
CA ARG A 47 4.21 10.28 -2.70
C ARG A 47 4.99 11.30 -1.90
N GLU A 48 5.51 12.29 -2.64
CA GLU A 48 6.27 13.39 -2.06
C GLU A 48 5.38 14.16 -1.07
N LYS A 49 5.90 14.37 0.14
CA LYS A 49 5.16 15.09 1.18
C LYS A 49 6.08 15.94 2.03
N ILE A 50 5.50 16.99 2.58
CA ILE A 50 6.16 17.88 3.52
C ILE A 50 5.38 17.86 4.82
N THR A 51 6.02 17.40 5.88
CA THR A 51 5.41 17.20 7.19
C THR A 51 6.18 17.97 8.24
N PHE A 52 5.44 18.61 9.15
CA PHE A 52 6.03 19.21 10.33
C PHE A 52 6.33 18.10 11.34
N ALA A 53 7.60 17.87 11.63
CA ALA A 53 8.02 17.01 12.73
C ALA A 53 8.11 17.87 14.00
N PRO A 54 7.18 17.70 14.96
CA PRO A 54 7.27 18.39 16.23
C PRO A 54 8.54 17.96 16.95
N LYS A 55 8.98 18.77 17.92
CA LYS A 55 10.12 18.43 18.76
C LYS A 55 9.82 17.14 19.53
N GLU A 56 10.44 16.03 19.12
CA GLU A 56 10.38 14.79 19.88
C GLU A 56 11.46 14.81 20.97
N THR A 57 11.01 14.78 22.23
CA THR A 57 11.92 14.55 23.35
C THR A 57 12.07 13.04 23.49
N ILE A 58 12.96 12.43 22.71
CA ILE A 58 13.28 11.02 22.89
C ILE A 58 14.25 10.91 24.08
N PRO A 59 13.85 10.31 25.22
CA PRO A 59 14.75 10.14 26.36
C PRO A 59 15.99 9.36 25.93
N GLY A 60 17.17 9.94 26.14
CA GLY A 60 18.45 9.28 25.84
C GLY A 60 18.95 9.41 24.39
N THR A 61 18.28 10.15 23.49
CA THR A 61 18.84 10.44 22.15
C THR A 61 18.99 11.96 21.91
N LYS A 62 20.03 12.34 21.17
CA LYS A 62 20.39 13.75 20.88
C LYS A 62 19.77 14.30 19.57
N PHE A 63 18.88 13.56 18.92
CA PHE A 63 18.76 13.70 17.46
C PHE A 63 17.75 14.71 16.92
N ILE A 64 16.82 15.28 17.71
CA ILE A 64 15.99 16.41 17.26
C ILE A 64 15.71 17.35 18.43
N THR A 65 16.46 18.45 18.54
CA THR A 65 16.28 19.42 19.65
C THR A 65 15.21 20.48 19.38
N GLU A 66 14.73 20.57 18.14
CA GLU A 66 13.83 21.61 17.64
C GLU A 66 12.84 21.03 16.63
N ALA A 67 11.63 21.58 16.60
CA ALA A 67 10.63 21.20 15.60
C ALA A 67 11.07 21.65 14.20
N ARG A 68 10.93 20.80 13.18
CA ARG A 68 11.41 21.06 11.83
C ARG A 68 10.47 20.53 10.77
N TRP A 69 10.50 21.16 9.60
CA TRP A 69 9.86 20.64 8.40
C TRP A 69 10.74 19.57 7.74
N ILE A 70 10.10 18.47 7.37
CA ILE A 70 10.70 17.31 6.73
C ILE A 70 10.04 17.13 5.38
N LYS A 71 10.86 16.93 4.34
CA LYS A 71 10.41 16.57 3.00
C LYS A 71 10.79 15.13 2.70
N ASP A 72 9.79 14.29 2.44
CA ASP A 72 9.92 12.87 2.16
C ASP A 72 9.55 12.56 0.71
N LYS A 73 10.19 11.57 0.09
CA LYS A 73 9.64 10.84 -1.06
C LYS A 73 9.97 9.35 -0.96
N TYR A 74 9.27 8.55 -1.75
CA TYR A 74 9.41 7.11 -1.79
C TYR A 74 9.75 6.65 -3.20
N ILE A 75 10.72 5.75 -3.30
CA ILE A 75 11.06 5.06 -4.55
C ILE A 75 10.85 3.57 -4.33
N VAL A 76 10.04 2.96 -5.19
CA VAL A 76 9.75 1.53 -5.10
C VAL A 76 10.81 0.71 -5.81
N HIS A 77 11.16 -0.45 -5.25
CA HIS A 77 12.02 -1.42 -5.91
C HIS A 77 11.22 -2.29 -6.87
N GLU A 78 11.85 -2.73 -7.96
CA GLU A 78 11.18 -3.57 -8.96
C GLU A 78 11.08 -5.05 -8.54
N ASP A 79 11.83 -5.49 -7.52
CA ASP A 79 11.91 -6.88 -7.05
C ASP A 79 10.76 -7.29 -6.10
N TYR A 80 9.52 -6.96 -6.46
CA TYR A 80 8.35 -7.33 -5.66
C TYR A 80 7.96 -8.81 -5.82
N LYS A 81 7.31 -9.34 -4.78
CA LYS A 81 6.80 -10.71 -4.72
C LYS A 81 5.29 -10.69 -4.58
N ILE A 82 4.65 -11.63 -5.25
CA ILE A 82 3.22 -11.89 -5.11
C ILE A 82 3.00 -13.34 -4.73
N ASP A 83 1.95 -13.58 -3.96
CA ASP A 83 1.47 -14.91 -3.62
C ASP A 83 -0.05 -14.89 -3.58
N VAL A 84 -0.69 -15.89 -4.20
CA VAL A 84 -2.15 -16.02 -4.22
C VAL A 84 -2.50 -17.41 -3.77
N GLN A 85 -3.28 -17.50 -2.71
CA GLN A 85 -3.67 -18.75 -2.09
C GLN A 85 -5.18 -18.87 -2.06
N LYS A 86 -5.68 -20.04 -2.44
CA LYS A 86 -7.07 -20.42 -2.20
C LYS A 86 -7.26 -20.72 -0.72
N THR A 87 -8.42 -20.36 -0.17
CA THR A 87 -8.78 -20.63 1.21
C THR A 87 -10.03 -21.50 1.30
N ASN A 88 -10.36 -21.93 2.52
CA ASN A 88 -11.61 -22.63 2.81
C ASN A 88 -12.76 -21.67 3.15
N SER A 89 -12.56 -20.35 3.03
CA SER A 89 -13.60 -19.35 3.31
C SER A 89 -14.58 -19.24 2.15
N LEU A 90 -15.88 -19.32 2.45
CA LEU A 90 -16.94 -19.05 1.49
C LEU A 90 -17.03 -17.56 1.12
N VAL A 91 -16.62 -16.69 2.04
CA VAL A 91 -16.68 -15.23 1.86
C VAL A 91 -15.43 -14.72 1.14
N SER A 92 -14.28 -15.34 1.37
CA SER A 92 -12.99 -14.92 0.81
C SER A 92 -12.23 -16.12 0.24
N PRO A 93 -12.71 -16.67 -0.88
CA PRO A 93 -12.15 -17.89 -1.46
C PRO A 93 -10.67 -17.76 -1.82
N TYR A 94 -10.14 -16.55 -1.97
CA TYR A 94 -8.72 -16.30 -2.24
C TYR A 94 -8.16 -15.20 -1.35
N ILE A 95 -6.88 -15.35 -0.98
CA ILE A 95 -6.05 -14.35 -0.34
C ILE A 95 -4.86 -14.07 -1.26
N GLY A 96 -4.59 -12.79 -1.50
CA GLY A 96 -3.45 -12.32 -2.25
C GLY A 96 -2.50 -11.56 -1.32
N VAL A 97 -1.20 -11.78 -1.46
CA VAL A 97 -0.15 -11.09 -0.71
C VAL A 97 0.81 -10.44 -1.69
N LEU A 98 1.05 -9.15 -1.50
CA LEU A 98 2.06 -8.37 -2.21
C LEU A 98 3.14 -7.95 -1.21
N VAL A 99 4.40 -8.31 -1.49
CA VAL A 99 5.58 -7.89 -0.71
C VAL A 99 6.50 -7.08 -1.60
N PHE A 100 6.90 -5.90 -1.15
CA PHE A 100 7.74 -4.98 -1.91
C PHE A 100 8.60 -4.12 -0.99
N LYS A 101 9.57 -3.41 -1.56
CA LYS A 101 10.47 -2.51 -0.81
C LYS A 101 10.31 -1.08 -1.28
N LEU A 102 10.39 -0.16 -0.34
CA LEU A 102 10.46 1.28 -0.59
C LEU A 102 11.76 1.83 -0.03
N ASP A 103 12.47 2.62 -0.83
CA ASP A 103 13.49 3.53 -0.32
C ASP A 103 12.83 4.87 0.01
N ARG A 104 12.84 5.24 1.28
CA ARG A 104 12.45 6.57 1.75
C ARG A 104 13.65 7.50 1.67
N TYR A 105 13.49 8.60 0.94
CA TYR A 105 14.44 9.69 0.86
C TYR A 105 13.93 10.86 1.69
N VAL A 106 14.79 11.38 2.56
CA VAL A 106 14.40 12.43 3.49
C VAL A 106 15.38 13.57 3.41
N VAL A 107 14.84 14.77 3.17
CA VAL A 107 15.58 16.00 3.36
C VAL A 107 15.28 16.50 4.76
N THR A 108 16.26 16.34 5.66
CA THR A 108 16.07 16.73 7.06
C THR A 108 16.38 18.21 7.26
N SER A 109 15.56 18.84 8.12
CA SER A 109 15.92 19.94 9.03
C SER A 109 15.76 21.41 8.57
N TYR A 110 14.57 21.80 8.09
CA TYR A 110 14.28 23.23 7.84
C TYR A 110 13.36 23.85 8.90
N ILE A 111 13.60 25.12 9.21
CA ILE A 111 12.77 25.91 10.14
C ILE A 111 11.46 26.32 9.46
N SER A 112 11.50 26.68 8.17
CA SER A 112 10.32 27.04 7.38
C SER A 112 9.91 25.90 6.44
N LYS A 113 8.63 25.91 6.05
CA LYS A 113 8.08 24.95 5.08
C LYS A 113 8.60 25.26 3.68
N GLU A 114 8.69 26.55 3.35
CA GLU A 114 9.12 27.05 2.04
C GLU A 114 10.57 26.66 1.74
N ASP A 115 11.45 26.65 2.75
CA ASP A 115 12.84 26.18 2.58
C ASP A 115 12.89 24.67 2.36
N ALA A 116 12.03 23.90 3.04
CA ALA A 116 11.93 22.47 2.81
C ALA A 116 11.43 22.16 1.39
N GLU A 117 10.44 22.91 0.89
CA GLU A 117 9.88 22.76 -0.46
C GLU A 117 10.93 22.90 -1.55
N LYS A 118 11.77 23.95 -1.44
CA LYS A 118 12.79 24.31 -2.44
C LYS A 118 14.02 23.43 -2.41
N LYS A 119 14.22 22.63 -1.36
CA LYS A 119 15.42 21.81 -1.26
C LYS A 119 15.34 20.56 -2.14
N GLU A 120 16.42 20.30 -2.85
CA GLU A 120 16.66 19.04 -3.54
C GLU A 120 16.97 17.91 -2.55
N TYR A 121 16.62 16.69 -2.94
CA TYR A 121 16.92 15.51 -2.14
C TYR A 121 18.44 15.28 -2.09
N PRO A 122 18.99 14.87 -0.93
CA PRO A 122 20.40 14.51 -0.83
C PRO A 122 20.72 13.33 -1.76
N PRO A 123 22.02 13.08 -2.02
CA PRO A 123 22.47 11.85 -2.68
C PRO A 123 21.93 10.60 -2.00
N ILE A 124 22.01 9.47 -2.72
CA ILE A 124 21.33 8.21 -2.41
C ILE A 124 21.77 7.55 -1.08
N ASP A 125 22.83 8.03 -0.45
CA ASP A 125 23.46 7.47 0.74
C ASP A 125 22.65 7.64 2.04
N LEU A 126 21.63 8.51 2.06
CA LEU A 126 20.71 8.71 3.19
C LEU A 126 19.31 8.15 2.92
N ARG A 127 19.23 6.92 2.42
CA ARG A 127 17.94 6.22 2.20
C ARG A 127 17.64 5.25 3.33
N TRP A 128 16.40 5.26 3.80
CA TRP A 128 15.86 4.19 4.65
C TRP A 128 15.03 3.26 3.78
N GLN A 129 15.55 2.06 3.56
CA GLN A 129 14.76 1.01 2.93
C GLN A 129 13.76 0.47 3.94
N THR A 130 12.52 0.21 3.54
CA THR A 130 11.51 -0.45 4.35
C THR A 130 10.83 -1.51 3.49
N GLU A 131 10.60 -2.69 4.05
CA GLU A 131 9.79 -3.71 3.37
C GLU A 131 8.32 -3.56 3.75
N HIS A 132 7.44 -3.73 2.79
CA HIS A 132 6.00 -3.59 2.91
C HIS A 132 5.32 -4.89 2.52
N LYS A 133 4.24 -5.23 3.22
CA LYS A 133 3.39 -6.37 2.93
C LYS A 133 1.93 -5.95 2.95
N HIS A 134 1.26 -6.10 1.82
CA HIS A 134 -0.16 -5.86 1.68
C HIS A 134 -0.88 -7.18 1.47
N THR A 135 -1.88 -7.44 2.31
CA THR A 135 -2.76 -8.61 2.21
C THR A 135 -4.10 -8.17 1.66
N TYR A 136 -4.63 -8.95 0.74
CA TYR A 136 -5.90 -8.72 0.07
C TYR A 136 -6.77 -9.97 0.18
N ALA A 137 -8.08 -9.78 0.33
CA ALA A 137 -9.08 -10.83 0.23
C ALA A 137 -9.90 -10.62 -1.04
N PHE A 138 -10.14 -11.70 -1.80
CA PHE A 138 -11.05 -11.65 -2.93
C PHE A 138 -12.48 -11.89 -2.44
N GLN A 139 -13.32 -10.87 -2.51
CA GLN A 139 -14.71 -10.88 -2.03
C GLN A 139 -15.60 -10.20 -3.08
N ASP A 140 -16.79 -10.76 -3.34
CA ASP A 140 -17.76 -10.18 -4.27
C ASP A 140 -17.19 -9.78 -5.63
N GLY A 141 -16.28 -10.61 -6.17
CA GLY A 141 -15.63 -10.37 -7.45
C GLY A 141 -14.53 -9.32 -7.45
N LYS A 142 -14.03 -8.89 -6.28
CA LYS A 142 -13.03 -7.82 -6.15
C LYS A 142 -11.97 -8.13 -5.11
N TRP A 143 -10.76 -7.62 -5.32
CA TRP A 143 -9.70 -7.63 -4.32
C TRP A 143 -9.86 -6.46 -3.34
N ILE A 144 -9.97 -6.77 -2.05
CA ILE A 144 -10.11 -5.80 -0.96
C ILE A 144 -8.88 -5.90 -0.08
N THR A 145 -8.18 -4.79 0.16
CA THR A 145 -7.06 -4.78 1.10
C THR A 145 -7.58 -5.02 2.51
N THR A 146 -7.06 -6.04 3.19
CA THR A 146 -7.45 -6.40 4.55
C THR A 146 -6.42 -5.98 5.59
N GLU A 147 -5.14 -5.93 5.20
CA GLU A 147 -4.06 -5.61 6.11
C GLU A 147 -2.89 -4.98 5.36
N ARG A 148 -2.32 -3.92 5.93
CA ARG A 148 -1.01 -3.41 5.53
C ARG A 148 -0.03 -3.52 6.68
N LYS A 149 1.18 -4.01 6.38
CA LYS A 149 2.28 -4.04 7.34
C LYS A 149 3.56 -3.49 6.74
N SER A 150 4.42 -2.97 7.61
CA SER A 150 5.78 -2.57 7.25
C SER A 150 6.79 -3.20 8.21
N ARG A 151 8.01 -3.38 7.71
CA ARG A 151 9.14 -3.90 8.45
C ARG A 151 10.37 -3.06 8.13
N TYR A 152 10.91 -2.42 9.17
CA TYR A 152 12.12 -1.61 9.05
C TYR A 152 13.36 -2.52 9.20
N PRO A 153 14.31 -2.51 8.26
CA PRO A 153 15.64 -3.03 8.51
C PRO A 153 16.25 -2.11 9.57
N LEU A 154 16.48 -2.66 10.76
CA LEU A 154 17.15 -1.90 11.80
C LEU A 154 18.59 -1.59 11.39
N MET A 155 19.06 -0.41 11.83
CA MET A 155 20.46 0.01 11.68
C MET A 155 21.44 -0.92 12.44
N TYR A 156 20.92 -1.76 13.35
CA TYR A 156 21.65 -2.77 14.09
C TYR A 156 20.88 -4.09 14.03
N ASP A 157 21.58 -5.17 13.70
CA ASP A 157 21.04 -6.49 13.38
C ASP A 157 20.48 -7.20 14.64
N VAL A 158 19.39 -6.67 15.20
CA VAL A 158 18.71 -7.21 16.39
C VAL A 158 17.50 -8.02 15.91
N PRO A 159 17.55 -9.37 15.95
CA PRO A 159 16.52 -10.22 15.35
C PRO A 159 15.11 -10.04 15.93
N SER A 160 15.00 -9.64 17.20
CA SER A 160 13.71 -9.48 17.91
C SER A 160 12.92 -8.22 17.55
N MET A 161 13.42 -7.39 16.63
CA MET A 161 12.73 -6.16 16.19
C MET A 161 12.46 -6.13 14.68
N GLN A 162 12.73 -7.23 13.97
CA GLN A 162 12.37 -7.41 12.55
C GLN A 162 10.90 -7.83 12.37
N GLU A 163 10.03 -7.39 13.26
CA GLU A 163 8.61 -7.74 13.24
C GLU A 163 7.84 -6.88 12.24
N TRP A 164 6.85 -7.49 11.59
CA TRP A 164 5.90 -6.76 10.76
C TRP A 164 4.94 -5.97 11.65
N LYS A 165 4.95 -4.64 11.53
CA LYS A 165 4.04 -3.76 12.28
C LYS A 165 2.83 -3.38 11.44
N SER A 166 1.64 -3.39 12.04
CA SER A 166 0.43 -2.91 11.37
C SER A 166 0.54 -1.43 11.07
N CYS A 167 0.08 -1.10 9.88
CA CYS A 167 -0.03 0.25 9.38
C CYS A 167 -1.23 1.02 9.92
N GLU A 168 -2.25 0.30 10.41
CA GLU A 168 -3.51 0.89 10.86
C GLU A 168 -3.52 1.20 12.36
N SER A 169 -2.76 0.46 13.18
CA SER A 169 -2.83 0.57 14.65
C SER A 169 -2.02 1.73 15.24
N ASP A 170 -0.95 2.16 14.58
CA ASP A 170 0.13 2.90 15.25
C ASP A 170 0.15 4.40 14.97
N ASN A 171 -0.80 4.95 14.18
CA ASN A 171 -0.78 6.35 13.68
C ASN A 171 0.54 6.78 12.99
N THR A 172 1.50 5.86 12.88
CA THR A 172 2.74 5.96 12.13
C THR A 172 2.35 5.67 10.70
N SER A 173 1.98 6.72 9.99
CA SER A 173 1.44 6.69 8.64
C SER A 173 2.14 5.65 7.77
N CYS A 174 1.50 4.52 7.49
CA CYS A 174 1.90 3.78 6.30
C CYS A 174 1.42 4.60 5.12
N PHE A 175 2.41 5.19 4.46
CA PHE A 175 2.38 6.35 3.57
C PHE A 175 1.59 6.09 2.27
N GLU A 176 0.32 5.73 2.38
CA GLU A 176 -0.53 5.39 1.26
C GLU A 176 -1.85 6.16 1.35
N LYS A 177 -2.17 6.94 0.32
CA LYS A 177 -3.58 7.18 0.01
C LYS A 177 -4.13 5.87 -0.57
N PRO A 178 -5.33 5.41 -0.16
CA PRO A 178 -5.96 4.28 -0.84
C PRO A 178 -6.13 4.62 -2.33
N LEU A 179 -5.87 3.61 -3.19
CA LEU A 179 -6.33 3.60 -4.58
C LEU A 179 -7.85 3.43 -4.62
#